data_AF-X1DB02-F1
#
_entry.id   AF-X1DB02-F1
#
_cell.length_a   1.000
_cell.length_b   1.000
_cell.length_c   1.000
_cell.angle_alpha   90.00
_cell.angle_beta   90.00
_cell.angle_gamma   90.00
#
_symmetry.space_group_name_H-M   'P 1'
#
loop_
_entity.id
_entity.type
_entity.pdbx_description
1 polymer ?
#
loop_
_entity_poly.entity_id
_entity_poly.type
_entity_poly.pdbx_seq_one_letter_code
_entity_poly.pdbx_strand_id
1 'polypeptide(L)'
;MGIIYKFYEPDNDYEQIQADLYNNAIGKYGTPGNATADQIKERYRVEGFDNNGVQYAFDDDKPIAYIQTRKVVESKQVYIGYPWSTIDCPEEVK
;
A
#
# COMPACT_ATOMS: atom_id res chain seq x y z
N MET A 1 9.01 -15.30 -11.87
CA MET A 1 8.87 -14.01 -12.59
C MET A 1 7.53 -13.97 -13.31
N GLY A 2 6.48 -13.97 -12.50
CA GLY A 2 5.16 -13.51 -12.91
C GLY A 2 4.70 -12.50 -11.89
N ILE A 3 4.32 -11.30 -12.34
CA ILE A 3 3.76 -10.30 -11.43
C ILE A 3 2.31 -10.69 -11.12
N ILE A 4 1.99 -10.81 -9.83
CA ILE A 4 0.67 -11.13 -9.33
C ILE A 4 0.11 -9.90 -8.62
N TYR A 5 -1.09 -9.47 -9.00
CA TYR A 5 -1.78 -8.38 -8.35
C TYR A 5 -2.85 -8.92 -7.40
N LYS A 6 -2.86 -8.42 -6.16
CA LYS A 6 -3.86 -8.79 -5.16
C LYS A 6 -4.45 -7.54 -4.53
N PHE A 7 -5.75 -7.57 -4.26
CA PHE A 7 -6.38 -6.52 -3.47
C PHE A 7 -6.10 -6.72 -1.98
N TYR A 8 -6.29 -5.65 -1.22
CA TYR A 8 -6.16 -5.70 0.23
C TYR A 8 -7.15 -6.68 0.86
N GLU A 9 -6.63 -7.51 1.76
CA GLU A 9 -7.43 -8.37 2.62
C GLU A 9 -7.08 -8.09 4.09
N PRO A 10 -8.02 -7.58 4.90
CA PRO A 10 -7.76 -7.31 6.30
C PRO A 10 -7.42 -8.59 7.07
N ASP A 11 -6.54 -8.46 8.07
CA ASP A 11 -6.09 -9.56 8.95
C ASP A 11 -5.31 -10.69 8.25
N ASN A 12 -4.87 -10.50 7.01
CA ASN A 12 -4.02 -11.42 6.22
C ASN A 12 -2.60 -10.85 6.00
N ASP A 13 -2.01 -10.25 7.05
CA ASP A 13 -0.66 -9.63 7.05
C ASP A 13 -0.45 -8.43 6.10
N TYR A 14 -1.48 -7.99 5.37
CA TYR A 14 -1.34 -6.90 4.39
C TYR A 14 -0.96 -5.56 5.03
N GLU A 15 -1.37 -5.29 6.26
CA GLU A 15 -0.95 -4.09 7.00
C GLU A 15 0.55 -4.11 7.32
N GLN A 16 1.10 -5.29 7.61
CA GLN A 16 2.54 -5.47 7.80
C GLN A 16 3.29 -5.31 6.47
N ILE A 17 2.80 -5.95 5.41
CA ILE A 17 3.35 -5.79 4.04
C ILE A 17 3.40 -4.32 3.63
N GLN A 18 2.32 -3.59 3.88
CA GLN A 18 2.25 -2.18 3.52
C GLN A 18 3.20 -1.31 4.36
N ALA A 19 3.36 -1.61 5.65
CA ALA A 19 4.34 -0.93 6.50
C ALA A 19 5.76 -1.15 5.97
N ASP A 20 6.10 -2.39 5.60
CA ASP A 20 7.42 -2.74 5.11
C ASP A 20 7.73 -2.09 3.75
N LEU A 21 6.77 -2.09 2.82
CA LEU A 21 6.89 -1.40 1.53
C LEU A 21 7.07 0.11 1.71
N TYR A 22 6.24 0.74 2.56
CA TYR A 22 6.34 2.16 2.88
C TYR A 22 7.70 2.48 3.49
N ASN A 23 8.11 1.76 4.54
CA ASN A 23 9.36 2.00 5.26
C ASN A 23 10.59 1.78 4.35
N ASN A 24 10.54 0.78 3.47
CA ASN A 24 11.57 0.56 2.45
C ASN A 24 11.69 1.76 1.51
N ALA A 25 10.56 2.30 1.06
CA ALA A 25 10.53 3.44 0.16
C ALA A 25 10.95 4.74 0.85
N ILE A 26 10.41 5.07 2.04
CA ILE A 26 10.69 6.36 2.70
C ILE A 26 12.09 6.47 3.28
N GLY A 27 12.75 5.36 3.62
CA GLY A 27 14.18 5.35 3.99
C GLY A 27 15.07 5.98 2.91
N LYS A 28 14.61 6.01 1.66
CA LYS A 28 15.27 6.65 0.52
C LYS A 28 14.95 8.15 0.38
N TYR A 29 13.75 8.58 0.79
CA TYR A 29 13.26 9.95 0.59
C TYR A 29 13.39 10.86 1.83
N GLY A 30 13.87 10.32 2.96
CA GLY A 30 14.17 11.11 4.17
C GLY A 30 12.94 11.59 4.92
N THR A 31 11.77 10.99 4.68
CA THR A 31 10.52 11.34 5.36
C THR A 31 10.55 10.83 6.80
N PRO A 32 10.28 11.67 7.82
CA PRO A 32 10.29 11.22 9.20
C PRO A 32 9.07 10.33 9.51
N GLY A 33 9.33 9.16 10.07
CA GLY A 33 8.34 8.28 10.69
C GLY A 33 8.17 6.95 9.98
N ASN A 34 8.50 5.86 10.67
CA ASN A 34 8.15 4.52 10.23
C ASN A 34 6.65 4.30 10.41
N ALA A 35 6.02 3.64 9.45
CA ALA A 35 4.69 3.08 9.62
C ALA A 35 4.78 1.74 10.36
N THR A 36 3.77 1.43 11.16
CA THR A 36 3.54 0.10 11.74
C THR A 36 2.24 -0.50 11.21
N ALA A 37 2.12 -1.82 11.27
CA ALA A 37 0.88 -2.52 10.91
C ALA A 37 -0.33 -1.98 11.70
N ASP A 38 -0.17 -1.75 13.02
CA ASP A 38 -1.24 -1.20 13.86
C ASP A 38 -1.69 0.20 13.42
N GLN A 39 -0.75 1.06 13.00
CA GLN A 39 -1.10 2.39 12.50
C GLN A 39 -1.87 2.33 11.18
N ILE A 40 -1.52 1.39 10.30
CA ILE A 40 -2.21 1.19 9.03
C ILE A 40 -3.61 0.60 9.27
N LYS A 41 -3.71 -0.40 10.14
CA LYS A 41 -4.98 -1.00 10.55
C LYS A 41 -5.93 0.03 11.15
N GLU A 42 -5.44 0.85 12.08
CA GLU A 42 -6.23 1.93 12.68
C GLU A 42 -6.65 2.98 11.65
N ARG A 43 -5.75 3.34 10.71
CA ARG A 43 -6.10 4.25 9.61
C ARG A 43 -7.23 3.69 8.77
N TYR A 44 -7.19 2.41 8.42
CA TYR A 44 -8.25 1.79 7.61
C TYR A 44 -9.58 1.71 8.35
N ARG A 45 -9.54 1.50 9.67
CA ARG A 45 -10.71 1.56 10.54
C ARG A 45 -11.33 2.96 10.61
N VAL A 46 -10.51 4.01 10.70
CA VAL A 46 -10.97 5.40 10.87
C VAL A 46 -11.39 6.06 9.56
N GLU A 47 -10.60 5.89 8.48
CA GLU A 47 -10.85 6.56 7.21
C GLU A 47 -11.93 5.90 6.35
N GLY A 48 -12.42 4.70 6.73
CA GLY A 48 -13.42 3.97 5.96
C GLY A 48 -12.82 3.43 4.66
N PHE A 49 -12.17 2.28 4.76
CA PHE A 49 -11.40 1.74 3.65
C PHE A 49 -12.22 0.81 2.72
N ASP A 50 -12.12 1.04 1.40
CA ASP A 50 -12.66 0.11 0.39
C ASP A 50 -11.59 -0.97 0.16
N ASN A 51 -11.91 -2.25 0.35
CA ASN A 51 -10.94 -3.33 0.13
C ASN A 51 -10.43 -3.37 -1.33
N ASN A 52 -11.23 -2.87 -2.28
CA ASN A 52 -10.80 -2.71 -3.68
C ASN A 52 -9.99 -1.42 -3.91
N GLY A 53 -9.89 -0.59 -2.88
CA GLY A 53 -9.18 0.67 -2.90
C GLY A 53 -7.68 0.51 -2.77
N VAL A 54 -7.18 -0.61 -2.26
CA VAL A 54 -5.74 -0.89 -2.19
C VAL A 54 -5.40 -2.12 -2.99
N GLN A 55 -4.39 -1.98 -3.82
CA GLN A 55 -3.85 -3.05 -4.63
C GLN A 55 -2.36 -3.18 -4.41
N TYR A 56 -1.90 -4.42 -4.34
CA TYR A 56 -0.52 -4.81 -4.16
C TYR A 56 -0.03 -5.55 -5.40
N ALA A 57 1.24 -5.38 -5.71
CA ALA A 57 1.95 -6.18 -6.69
C ALA A 57 2.96 -7.07 -5.98
N PHE A 58 3.00 -8.33 -6.40
CA PHE A 58 3.94 -9.34 -5.93
C PHE A 58 4.75 -9.86 -7.11
N ASP A 59 6.07 -10.01 -6.95
CA ASP A 59 6.89 -10.84 -7.84
C ASP A 59 7.02 -12.22 -7.19
N ASP A 60 6.38 -13.21 -7.81
CA ASP A 60 6.09 -14.51 -7.21
C ASP A 60 5.33 -14.34 -5.87
N ASP A 61 5.97 -14.46 -4.71
CA ASP A 61 5.36 -14.23 -3.38
C ASP A 61 5.93 -12.99 -2.64
N LYS A 62 6.87 -12.27 -3.25
CA LYS A 62 7.50 -11.10 -2.64
C LYS A 62 6.70 -9.84 -2.95
N PRO A 63 6.19 -9.09 -1.96
CA PRO A 63 5.55 -7.81 -2.21
C PRO A 63 6.57 -6.79 -2.73
N ILE A 64 6.25 -6.11 -3.83
CA ILE A 64 7.15 -5.16 -4.49
C ILE A 64 6.56 -3.77 -4.67
N ALA A 65 5.23 -3.62 -4.62
CA ALA A 65 4.58 -2.32 -4.71
C ALA A 65 3.17 -2.35 -4.11
N TYR A 66 2.68 -1.18 -3.74
CA TYR A 66 1.26 -0.97 -3.45
C TYR A 66 0.81 0.41 -3.88
N ILE A 67 -0.50 0.53 -4.12
CA ILE A 67 -1.18 1.79 -4.34
C ILE A 67 -2.46 1.83 -3.52
N GLN A 68 -2.82 3.01 -3.05
CA GLN A 68 -4.02 3.25 -2.27
C GLN A 68 -4.93 4.25 -2.99
N THR A 69 -6.22 3.97 -2.99
CA THR A 69 -7.27 4.88 -3.41
C THR A 69 -8.30 5.03 -2.29
N ARG A 70 -8.83 6.22 -2.13
CA ARG A 70 -9.93 6.50 -1.20
C ARG A 70 -10.97 7.39 -1.85
N LYS A 71 -12.24 7.06 -1.64
CA LYS A 71 -13.38 7.87 -2.09
C LYS A 71 -13.85 8.75 -0.93
N VAL A 72 -13.89 10.05 -1.13
CA VAL A 72 -14.47 10.98 -0.15
C VAL A 72 -15.91 11.23 -0.54
N VAL A 73 -16.84 10.62 0.20
CA VAL A 73 -18.28 10.60 -0.14
C VAL A 73 -18.87 12.01 -0.21
N GLU A 74 -18.48 12.89 0.71
CA GLU A 74 -19.00 14.25 0.82
C GLU A 74 -18.64 15.12 -0.40
N SER A 75 -17.42 14.98 -0.92
CA SER A 75 -16.93 15.79 -2.05
C SER A 75 -17.02 15.07 -3.40
N LYS A 76 -17.42 13.79 -3.44
CA LYS A 76 -17.37 12.90 -4.62
C LYS A 76 -15.98 12.83 -5.27
N GLN A 77 -14.93 13.09 -4.50
CA GLN A 77 -13.55 13.02 -4.99
C GLN A 77 -12.95 11.65 -4.74
N VAL A 78 -12.04 11.25 -5.63
CA VAL A 78 -11.19 10.08 -5.44
C VAL A 78 -9.76 10.57 -5.27
N TYR A 79 -9.14 10.17 -4.17
CA TYR A 79 -7.71 10.40 -3.95
C TYR A 79 -6.97 9.13 -4.30
N ILE A 80 -5.92 9.27 -5.09
CA ILE A 80 -4.90 8.25 -5.30
C ILE A 80 -3.71 8.67 -4.46
N GLY A 81 -3.18 7.75 -3.66
CA GLY A 81 -2.11 8.05 -2.72
C GLY A 81 -1.22 6.86 -2.48
N TYR A 82 -0.08 7.17 -1.88
CA TYR A 82 0.90 6.18 -1.44
C TYR A 82 1.32 5.16 -2.53
N PRO A 83 1.60 5.57 -3.79
CA PRO A 83 2.20 4.67 -4.77
C PRO A 83 3.65 4.43 -4.36
N TRP A 84 3.89 3.36 -3.61
CA TRP A 84 5.22 3.00 -3.16
C TRP A 84 5.62 1.67 -3.75
N SER A 85 6.89 1.59 -4.13
CA SER A 85 7.51 0.40 -4.67
C SER A 85 8.90 0.21 -4.06
N THR A 86 9.34 -1.03 -4.04
CA THR A 86 10.72 -1.38 -3.69
C THR A 86 11.66 -0.92 -4.80
N ILE A 87 12.95 -0.80 -4.48
CA ILE A 87 13.96 -0.33 -5.44
C ILE A 87 14.13 -1.27 -6.65
N ASP A 88 13.89 -2.56 -6.43
CA ASP A 88 13.98 -3.65 -7.41
C ASP A 88 12.67 -3.89 -8.16
N CYS A 89 11.62 -3.10 -7.90
CA CYS A 89 10.35 -3.19 -8.62
C CYS A 89 10.56 -2.91 -10.14
N PRO A 90 10.02 -3.76 -11.04
CA PRO A 90 10.09 -3.54 -12.49
C PRO A 90 9.45 -2.22 -12.94
N GLU A 91 9.99 -1.60 -14.00
CA GLU A 91 9.48 -0.30 -14.49
C GLU A 91 8.02 -0.36 -14.94
N GLU A 92 7.55 -1.51 -15.45
CA GLU A 92 6.16 -1.69 -15.86
C GLU A 92 5.16 -1.72 -14.68
N VAL A 93 5.65 -1.85 -13.44
CA VAL A 93 4.83 -1.86 -12.22
C VAL A 93 4.88 -0.52 -11.46
N LYS A 94 5.94 0.29 -11.67
CA LYS A 94 6.19 1.53 -10.92
C LYS A 94 5.22 2.67 -11.24
#